data_AF-A0A3D0W3N2-F1
#
_entry.id   AF-A0A3D0W3N2-F1
#
_cell.length_a   1.000
_cell.length_b   1.000
_cell.length_c   1.000
_cell.angle_alpha   90.00
_cell.angle_beta   90.00
_cell.angle_gamma   90.00
#
_symmetry.space_group_name_H-M   'P 1'
#
loop_
_entity.id
_entity.type
_entity.pdbx_description
1 polymer ?
#
loop_
_entity_poly.entity_id
_entity_poly.type
_entity_poly.pdbx_seq_one_letter_code
_entity_poly.pdbx_strand_id
1 'polypeptide(L)'
;MAKQSVEEMTNRILDLPEGDRIVVMAPVIERQKGTQKRLTDNYMKEGFTRAYLDGEMILLEEMPELDKNKNHDLFIVIDRLIIKEGLRSRLYDSLELATKIALGKARVLVNDKEMISFSQNYSCGSTDFTIPELEPRLFSFNTPIGACPYCNGLGVKMEISEMLIVDPTRSLNDGGLLPYKNNDTDNLSSQELEHMCKQYNIDMNVPIVELTKDDMKKVFYGTSDPIHIRLKSSSGRIHEKVAKYEGLIVNLTRRYRETTSEWIRSWIENFMTDSECPVCHGARLNEAALSVKIGGFNMDQLTRLSIDDTITFLQNVKLNREQQQIAKLALQEIISRLTFLQDVGLGYLTLARTAGTLSGGEAQRIRLATQIGSKLTGVLYVLDEPSIGL
;
A
#
# COMPACT_ATOMS: atom_id res chain seq x y z
N MET A 1 -7.66 -0.36 20.80
CA MET A 1 -7.80 -1.39 19.76
C MET A 1 -7.35 -2.69 20.38
N ALA A 2 -8.27 -3.61 20.65
CA ALA A 2 -7.94 -4.91 21.22
C ALA A 2 -8.71 -5.96 20.45
N LYS A 3 -8.00 -6.94 19.90
CA LYS A 3 -8.61 -8.21 19.49
C LYS A 3 -9.17 -8.83 20.76
N GLN A 4 -10.48 -9.08 20.79
CA GLN A 4 -11.13 -9.70 21.92
C GLN A 4 -11.58 -11.10 21.54
N SER A 5 -11.30 -12.10 22.36
CA SER A 5 -11.91 -13.42 22.21
C SER A 5 -13.39 -13.34 22.58
N VAL A 6 -14.23 -14.26 22.08
CA VAL A 6 -15.66 -14.30 22.47
C VAL A 6 -15.79 -14.45 23.99
N GLU A 7 -14.84 -15.12 24.64
CA GLU A 7 -14.78 -15.26 26.09
C GLU A 7 -14.50 -13.93 26.79
N GLU A 8 -13.54 -13.13 26.31
CA GLU A 8 -13.27 -11.79 26.83
C GLU A 8 -14.45 -10.84 26.60
N MET A 9 -15.11 -10.91 25.44
CA MET A 9 -16.34 -10.16 25.16
C MET A 9 -17.44 -10.52 26.16
N THR A 10 -17.62 -11.81 26.42
CA THR A 10 -18.63 -12.33 27.37
C THR A 10 -18.35 -11.83 28.78
N ASN A 11 -17.11 -11.96 29.26
CA ASN A 11 -16.73 -11.49 30.60
C ASN A 11 -16.99 -9.98 30.75
N ARG A 12 -16.61 -9.19 29.74
CA ARG A 12 -16.80 -7.72 29.77
C ARG A 12 -18.27 -7.29 29.86
N ILE A 13 -19.19 -8.08 29.30
CA ILE A 13 -20.63 -7.79 29.39
C ILE A 13 -21.19 -8.29 30.74
N LEU A 14 -20.66 -9.40 31.27
CA LEU A 14 -21.06 -9.90 32.59
C LEU A 14 -20.64 -8.97 33.74
N ASP A 15 -19.66 -8.08 33.52
CA ASP A 15 -19.27 -7.02 34.47
C ASP A 15 -20.31 -5.88 34.56
N LEU A 16 -21.35 -5.86 33.72
CA LEU A 16 -22.42 -4.87 33.78
C LEU A 16 -23.33 -5.09 35.01
N PRO A 17 -24.01 -4.04 35.51
CA PRO A 17 -24.96 -4.15 36.62
C PRO A 17 -26.06 -5.20 36.39
N GLU A 18 -26.39 -5.94 37.44
CA GLU A 18 -27.50 -6.89 37.40
C GLU A 18 -28.83 -6.17 37.13
N GLY A 19 -29.64 -6.72 36.23
CA GLY A 19 -30.90 -6.13 35.79
C GLY A 19 -30.84 -5.31 34.51
N ASP A 20 -29.64 -5.00 33.99
CA ASP A 20 -29.49 -4.30 32.70
C ASP A 20 -30.02 -5.13 31.53
N ARG A 21 -30.71 -4.46 30.60
CA ARG A 21 -31.21 -5.06 29.37
C ARG A 21 -30.16 -4.91 28.28
N ILE A 22 -29.77 -6.03 27.67
CA ILE A 22 -28.79 -6.04 26.59
C ILE A 22 -29.40 -6.63 25.31
N VAL A 23 -29.04 -6.06 24.17
CA VAL A 23 -29.40 -6.56 22.85
C VAL A 23 -28.13 -6.87 22.08
N VAL A 24 -27.88 -8.15 21.80
CA VAL A 24 -26.72 -8.62 21.04
C VAL A 24 -27.05 -8.57 19.55
N MET A 25 -26.19 -7.92 18.78
CA MET A 25 -26.42 -7.64 17.37
C MET A 25 -25.19 -7.94 16.51
N ALA A 26 -25.42 -8.41 15.29
CA ALA A 26 -24.41 -8.61 14.27
C ALA A 26 -24.40 -7.42 13.30
N PRO A 27 -23.35 -6.59 13.26
CA PRO A 27 -23.29 -5.45 12.34
C PRO A 27 -22.99 -5.91 10.91
N VAL A 28 -24.05 -6.19 10.14
CA VAL A 28 -23.92 -6.68 8.76
C VAL A 28 -23.61 -5.56 7.76
N ILE A 29 -24.08 -4.35 8.05
CA ILE A 29 -23.78 -3.15 7.25
C ILE A 29 -23.45 -2.00 8.19
N GLU A 30 -22.31 -1.35 7.94
CA GLU A 30 -21.88 -0.15 8.65
C GLU A 30 -21.56 0.93 7.60
N ARG A 31 -22.30 2.04 7.64
CA ARG A 31 -22.11 3.23 6.80
C ARG A 31 -22.01 2.99 5.30
N GLN A 32 -22.70 1.98 4.76
CA GLN A 32 -22.70 1.71 3.32
C GLN A 32 -23.94 2.28 2.62
N LYS A 33 -23.76 2.69 1.36
CA LYS A 33 -24.85 3.16 0.50
C LYS A 33 -25.50 1.99 -0.25
N GLY A 34 -26.83 1.99 -0.35
CA GLY A 34 -27.56 1.04 -1.19
C GLY A 34 -28.91 0.60 -0.62
N THR A 35 -29.74 0.01 -1.48
CA THR A 35 -31.09 -0.49 -1.11
C THR A 35 -31.09 -1.77 -0.28
N GLN A 36 -30.01 -2.56 -0.34
CA GLN A 36 -29.72 -3.77 0.46
C GLN A 36 -30.81 -4.86 0.55
N LYS A 37 -31.86 -4.82 -0.27
CA LYS A 37 -32.97 -5.80 -0.32
C LYS A 37 -32.55 -7.27 -0.38
N ARG A 38 -31.47 -7.60 -1.11
CA ARG A 38 -31.01 -8.99 -1.23
C ARG A 38 -30.46 -9.55 0.08
N LEU A 39 -29.80 -8.72 0.89
CA LEU A 39 -29.24 -9.15 2.17
C LEU A 39 -30.35 -9.37 3.19
N THR A 40 -31.34 -8.49 3.21
CA THR A 40 -32.48 -8.55 4.15
C THR A 40 -33.36 -9.76 3.87
N ASP A 41 -33.63 -10.05 2.59
CA ASP A 41 -34.37 -11.25 2.18
C ASP A 41 -33.65 -12.55 2.59
N ASN A 42 -32.31 -12.55 2.55
CA ASN A 42 -31.52 -13.72 2.96
C ASN A 42 -31.61 -13.95 4.47
N TYR A 43 -31.44 -12.90 5.29
CA TYR A 43 -31.55 -13.04 6.75
C TYR A 43 -32.97 -13.39 7.20
N MET A 44 -34.00 -12.93 6.49
CA MET A 44 -35.38 -13.35 6.74
C MET A 44 -35.57 -14.85 6.45
N LYS A 45 -34.96 -15.39 5.38
CA LYS A 45 -34.96 -16.83 5.09
C LYS A 45 -34.18 -17.65 6.11
N GLU A 46 -33.13 -17.09 6.70
CA GLU A 46 -32.36 -17.70 7.79
C GLU A 46 -33.09 -17.67 9.14
N GLY A 47 -34.26 -17.03 9.21
CA GLY A 47 -35.15 -17.05 10.38
C GLY A 47 -34.97 -15.87 11.34
N PHE A 48 -34.20 -14.84 10.96
CA PHE A 48 -34.13 -13.61 11.76
C PHE A 48 -35.39 -12.77 11.57
N THR A 49 -35.89 -12.20 12.67
CA THR A 49 -37.15 -11.43 12.68
C THR A 49 -36.96 -9.93 12.89
N ARG A 50 -35.83 -9.51 13.45
CA ARG A 50 -35.59 -8.13 13.88
C ARG A 50 -34.23 -7.61 13.43
N ALA A 51 -34.18 -6.33 13.14
CA ALA A 51 -32.96 -5.60 12.85
C ALA A 51 -32.98 -4.24 13.56
N TYR A 52 -31.79 -3.71 13.80
CA TYR A 52 -31.56 -2.33 14.22
C TYR A 52 -31.10 -1.55 12.98
N LEU A 53 -31.91 -0.60 12.54
CA LEU A 53 -31.67 0.20 11.34
C LEU A 53 -31.59 1.68 11.74
N ASP A 54 -30.44 2.32 11.44
CA ASP A 54 -30.24 3.77 11.60
C ASP A 54 -30.65 4.37 12.95
N GLY A 55 -30.59 3.58 14.03
CA GLY A 55 -30.97 4.01 15.38
C GLY A 55 -32.28 3.43 15.91
N GLU A 56 -33.06 2.74 15.09
CA GLU A 56 -34.38 2.22 15.46
C GLU A 56 -34.48 0.69 15.30
N MET A 57 -35.21 0.06 16.20
CA MET A 57 -35.50 -1.38 16.13
C MET A 57 -36.71 -1.63 15.24
N ILE A 58 -36.52 -2.38 14.16
CA ILE A 58 -37.55 -2.70 13.17
C ILE A 58 -37.74 -4.21 13.02
N LEU A 59 -38.93 -4.60 12.58
CA LEU A 59 -39.20 -5.96 12.10
C LEU A 59 -38.67 -6.08 10.65
N LEU A 60 -37.99 -7.18 10.35
CA LEU A 60 -37.45 -7.41 9.00
C LEU A 60 -38.55 -7.48 7.93
N GLU A 61 -39.76 -7.91 8.31
CA GLU A 61 -40.95 -7.94 7.46
C GLU A 61 -41.48 -6.54 7.10
N GLU A 62 -41.28 -5.57 7.98
CA GLU A 62 -41.74 -4.17 7.84
C GLU A 62 -40.61 -3.25 7.37
N MET A 63 -39.54 -3.80 6.80
CA MET A 63 -38.35 -3.04 6.47
C MET A 63 -38.63 -2.02 5.35
N PRO A 64 -38.35 -0.72 5.58
CA PRO A 64 -38.56 0.31 4.57
C PRO A 64 -37.55 0.18 3.42
N GLU A 65 -37.90 0.71 2.24
CA GLU A 65 -36.94 0.81 1.14
C GLU A 65 -35.84 1.82 1.49
N LEU A 66 -34.60 1.33 1.62
CA LEU A 66 -33.42 2.16 1.91
C LEU A 66 -33.04 3.03 0.70
N ASP A 67 -32.62 4.27 0.97
CA ASP A 67 -32.20 5.23 -0.06
C ASP A 67 -30.83 4.84 -0.61
N LYS A 68 -30.70 4.73 -1.93
CA LYS A 68 -29.44 4.37 -2.60
C LYS A 68 -28.31 5.38 -2.37
N ASN A 69 -28.64 6.63 -2.02
CA ASN A 69 -27.66 7.71 -1.92
C ASN A 69 -27.21 8.02 -0.48
N LYS A 70 -27.87 7.43 0.53
CA LYS A 70 -27.57 7.65 1.95
C LYS A 70 -26.81 6.46 2.54
N ASN A 71 -26.01 6.75 3.55
CA ASN A 71 -25.33 5.71 4.32
C ASN A 71 -26.32 5.15 5.33
N HIS A 72 -26.36 3.82 5.42
CA HIS A 72 -27.23 3.10 6.35
C HIS A 72 -26.41 2.19 7.26
N ASP A 73 -26.83 2.08 8.52
CA ASP A 73 -26.33 1.13 9.51
C ASP A 73 -27.41 0.07 9.75
N LEU A 74 -27.13 -1.19 9.40
CA LEU A 74 -28.05 -2.31 9.55
C LEU A 74 -27.41 -3.40 10.41
N PHE A 75 -27.95 -3.63 11.60
CA PHE A 75 -27.47 -4.67 12.52
C PHE A 75 -28.58 -5.71 12.74
N ILE A 76 -28.28 -6.99 12.53
CA ILE A 76 -29.24 -8.08 12.78
C ILE A 76 -29.28 -8.36 14.27
N VAL A 77 -30.49 -8.42 14.85
CA VAL A 77 -30.68 -8.70 16.27
C VAL A 77 -30.61 -10.20 16.48
N ILE A 78 -29.64 -10.65 17.28
CA ILE A 78 -29.39 -12.07 17.55
C ILE A 78 -30.16 -12.50 18.81
N ASP A 79 -29.98 -11.79 19.92
CA ASP A 79 -30.65 -12.12 21.18
C ASP A 79 -30.91 -10.86 22.03
N ARG A 80 -31.90 -10.95 22.91
CA ARG A 80 -32.28 -9.91 23.88
C ARG A 80 -32.28 -10.53 25.26
N LEU A 81 -31.36 -10.07 26.10
CA LEU A 81 -31.05 -10.68 27.39
C LEU A 81 -31.19 -9.66 28.52
N ILE A 82 -31.31 -10.15 29.73
CA ILE A 82 -31.26 -9.35 30.96
C ILE A 82 -30.13 -9.93 31.80
N ILE A 83 -29.20 -9.08 32.24
CA ILE A 83 -28.07 -9.49 33.09
C ILE A 83 -28.62 -10.09 34.39
N LYS A 84 -28.36 -11.39 34.61
CA LYS A 84 -28.75 -12.19 35.78
C LYS A 84 -27.75 -13.33 35.96
N GLU A 85 -27.70 -13.92 37.16
CA GLU A 85 -26.92 -15.14 37.40
C GLU A 85 -27.33 -16.28 36.44
N GLY A 86 -26.33 -16.98 35.88
CA GLY A 86 -26.54 -18.10 34.95
C GLY A 86 -26.66 -17.73 33.46
N LEU A 87 -26.59 -16.44 33.08
CA LEU A 87 -26.72 -16.00 31.68
C LEU A 87 -25.52 -16.37 30.77
N ARG A 88 -24.36 -16.70 31.36
CA ARG A 88 -23.07 -16.83 30.66
C ARG A 88 -23.12 -17.65 29.37
N SER A 89 -23.68 -18.87 29.41
CA SER A 89 -23.72 -19.75 28.23
C SER A 89 -24.49 -19.13 27.07
N ARG A 90 -25.68 -18.59 27.35
CA ARG A 90 -26.54 -18.00 26.32
C ARG A 90 -25.93 -16.73 25.72
N LEU A 91 -25.28 -15.92 26.55
CA LEU A 91 -24.57 -14.73 26.08
C LEU A 91 -23.39 -15.10 25.19
N TYR A 92 -22.61 -16.11 25.58
CA TYR A 92 -21.50 -16.62 24.78
C TYR A 92 -21.97 -17.09 23.39
N ASP A 93 -23.00 -17.94 23.35
CA ASP A 93 -23.57 -18.47 22.10
C ASP A 93 -24.09 -17.33 21.20
N SER A 94 -24.71 -16.30 21.80
CA SER A 94 -25.21 -15.13 21.08
C SER A 94 -24.08 -14.30 20.46
N LEU A 95 -22.98 -14.09 21.20
CA LEU A 95 -21.81 -13.36 20.71
C LEU A 95 -21.04 -14.16 19.64
N GLU A 96 -20.94 -15.48 19.81
CA GLU A 96 -20.34 -16.37 18.82
C GLU A 96 -21.13 -16.31 17.49
N LEU A 97 -22.46 -16.40 17.58
CA LEU A 97 -23.31 -16.28 16.39
C LEU A 97 -23.20 -14.89 15.76
N ALA A 98 -23.21 -13.82 16.56
CA ALA A 98 -23.08 -12.44 16.07
C ALA A 98 -21.76 -12.22 15.33
N THR A 99 -20.65 -12.66 15.93
CA THR A 99 -19.31 -12.55 15.33
C THR A 99 -19.19 -13.40 14.06
N LYS A 100 -19.80 -14.59 14.02
CA LYS A 100 -19.82 -15.44 12.82
C LYS A 100 -20.55 -14.78 11.65
N ILE A 101 -21.67 -14.11 11.91
CA ILE A 101 -22.47 -13.42 10.89
C ILE A 101 -21.77 -12.15 10.38
N ALA A 102 -21.15 -11.39 11.28
CA ALA A 102 -20.54 -10.09 10.96
C ALA A 102 -19.00 -10.13 10.87
N LEU A 103 -18.44 -11.24 10.37
CA LEU A 103 -17.00 -11.40 10.07
C LEU A 103 -16.07 -10.97 11.22
N GLY A 104 -16.39 -11.42 12.42
CA GLY A 104 -15.65 -11.15 13.64
C GLY A 104 -16.07 -9.87 14.37
N LYS A 105 -17.15 -9.19 13.99
CA LYS A 105 -17.67 -8.01 14.71
C LYS A 105 -18.94 -8.34 15.49
N ALA A 106 -19.16 -7.69 16.63
CA ALA A 106 -20.42 -7.74 17.36
C ALA A 106 -20.70 -6.37 18.01
N ARG A 107 -21.99 -6.02 18.14
CA ARG A 107 -22.47 -4.82 18.83
C ARG A 107 -23.44 -5.23 19.91
N VAL A 108 -23.38 -4.57 21.07
CA VAL A 108 -24.28 -4.82 22.18
C VAL A 108 -24.86 -3.51 22.65
N LEU A 109 -26.19 -3.37 22.54
CA LEU A 109 -26.92 -2.20 23.03
C LEU A 109 -27.36 -2.46 24.47
N VAL A 110 -26.97 -1.57 25.39
CA VAL A 110 -27.29 -1.63 26.82
C VAL A 110 -28.33 -0.56 27.14
N ASN A 111 -29.46 -0.98 27.72
CA ASN A 111 -30.56 -0.13 28.18
C ASN A 111 -31.05 0.89 27.12
N ASP A 112 -31.00 0.51 25.84
CA ASP A 112 -31.36 1.36 24.69
C ASP A 112 -30.61 2.71 24.64
N LYS A 113 -29.43 2.81 25.28
CA LYS A 113 -28.66 4.06 25.42
C LYS A 113 -27.21 3.92 24.99
N GLU A 114 -26.53 2.86 25.42
CA GLU A 114 -25.09 2.71 25.19
C GLU A 114 -24.80 1.55 24.25
N MET A 115 -23.98 1.79 23.22
CA MET A 115 -23.60 0.75 22.26
C MET A 115 -22.14 0.35 22.48
N ILE A 116 -21.95 -0.85 23.04
CA ILE A 116 -20.64 -1.47 23.21
C ILE A 116 -20.28 -2.23 21.93
N SER A 117 -19.02 -2.13 21.53
CA SER A 117 -18.55 -2.62 20.25
C SER A 117 -17.40 -3.58 20.44
N PHE A 118 -17.49 -4.74 19.79
CA PHE A 118 -16.54 -5.82 19.91
C PHE A 118 -16.01 -6.22 18.55
N SER A 119 -14.73 -6.61 18.50
CA SER A 119 -14.13 -7.17 17.30
C SER A 119 -13.09 -8.24 17.65
N GLN A 120 -13.18 -9.37 16.94
CA GLN A 120 -12.16 -10.41 16.87
C GLN A 120 -10.96 -9.99 15.99
N ASN A 121 -11.15 -8.93 15.20
CA ASN A 121 -10.13 -8.37 14.31
C ASN A 121 -9.65 -7.01 14.86
N TYR A 122 -8.42 -6.63 14.54
CA TYR A 122 -7.93 -5.27 14.83
C TYR A 122 -8.64 -4.28 13.90
N SER A 123 -9.76 -3.71 14.34
CA SER A 123 -10.54 -2.72 13.59
C SER A 123 -10.58 -1.37 14.32
N CYS A 124 -10.52 -0.28 13.55
CA CYS A 124 -10.68 1.07 14.07
C CYS A 124 -12.18 1.43 14.10
N GLY A 125 -12.69 1.93 15.23
CA GLY A 125 -14.12 2.19 15.41
C GLY A 125 -14.72 3.30 14.52
N SER A 126 -13.91 4.05 13.78
CA SER A 126 -14.33 5.19 12.95
C SER A 126 -14.11 5.02 11.45
N THR A 127 -13.43 3.95 11.01
CA THR A 127 -13.01 3.75 9.61
C THR A 127 -13.08 2.28 9.22
N ASP A 128 -13.35 1.99 7.95
CA ASP A 128 -13.36 0.63 7.36
C ASP A 128 -11.98 -0.06 7.31
N PHE A 129 -10.97 0.52 7.95
CA PHE A 129 -9.64 -0.04 8.03
C PHE A 129 -9.59 -1.22 9.01
N THR A 130 -9.42 -2.41 8.46
CA THR A 130 -9.19 -3.65 9.21
C THR A 130 -7.74 -4.10 9.02
N ILE A 131 -7.01 -4.28 10.12
CA ILE A 131 -5.69 -4.89 10.08
C ILE A 131 -5.89 -6.42 10.08
N PRO A 132 -5.31 -7.15 9.10
CA PRO A 132 -5.32 -8.61 9.10
C PRO A 132 -4.56 -9.18 10.30
N GLU A 133 -4.59 -10.49 10.51
CA GLU A 133 -3.82 -11.10 11.59
C GLU A 133 -2.33 -10.74 11.50
N LEU A 134 -1.74 -10.41 12.66
CA LEU A 134 -0.35 -10.00 12.79
C LEU A 134 0.58 -11.22 12.70
N GLU A 135 0.74 -11.73 11.48
CA GLU A 135 1.67 -12.80 11.15
C GLU A 135 2.97 -12.25 10.57
N PRO A 136 4.11 -12.96 10.70
CA PRO A 136 5.38 -12.56 10.08
C PRO A 136 5.29 -12.30 8.57
N ARG A 137 4.37 -12.97 7.87
CA ARG A 137 4.16 -12.80 6.42
C ARG A 137 3.66 -11.41 6.06
N LEU A 138 2.89 -10.75 6.94
CA LEU A 138 2.44 -9.37 6.75
C LEU A 138 3.61 -8.39 6.64
N PHE A 139 4.74 -8.71 7.26
CA PHE A 139 5.95 -7.89 7.27
C PHE A 139 6.94 -8.23 6.16
N SER A 140 6.54 -9.08 5.21
CA SER A 140 7.37 -9.47 4.07
C SER A 140 6.87 -8.81 2.79
N PHE A 141 7.70 -7.94 2.22
CA PHE A 141 7.49 -7.34 0.90
C PHE A 141 7.59 -8.36 -0.25
N ASN A 142 8.06 -9.58 0.02
CA ASN A 142 8.11 -10.67 -0.96
C ASN A 142 6.82 -11.50 -1.01
N THR A 143 5.87 -11.25 -0.10
CA THR A 143 4.57 -11.90 -0.14
C THR A 143 3.48 -10.90 -0.53
N PRO A 144 2.47 -11.30 -1.32
CA PRO A 144 1.37 -10.39 -1.69
C PRO A 144 0.60 -9.82 -0.47
N ILE A 145 0.64 -10.53 0.67
CA ILE A 145 -0.05 -10.14 1.90
C ILE A 145 0.60 -8.90 2.52
N GLY A 146 1.92 -8.79 2.49
CA GLY A 146 2.68 -7.68 3.09
C GLY A 146 3.14 -6.62 2.09
N ALA A 147 3.27 -6.99 0.82
CA ALA A 147 3.77 -6.12 -0.23
C ALA A 147 2.86 -4.90 -0.48
N CYS A 148 3.48 -3.76 -0.79
CA CYS A 148 2.76 -2.60 -1.30
C CYS A 148 2.05 -2.99 -2.62
N PRO A 149 0.71 -2.82 -2.72
CA PRO A 149 -0.05 -3.24 -3.89
C PRO A 149 0.23 -2.38 -5.13
N TYR A 150 0.79 -1.18 -4.95
CA TYR A 150 1.09 -0.27 -6.06
C TYR A 150 2.38 -0.64 -6.80
N CYS A 151 3.41 -1.09 -6.07
CA CYS A 151 4.71 -1.45 -6.64
C CYS A 151 5.04 -2.95 -6.48
N ASN A 152 4.09 -3.77 -6.02
CA ASN A 152 4.28 -5.21 -5.75
C ASN A 152 5.52 -5.52 -4.90
N GLY A 153 5.79 -4.69 -3.88
CA GLY A 153 6.94 -4.90 -2.99
C GLY A 153 8.32 -4.54 -3.57
N LEU A 154 8.39 -3.91 -4.73
CA LEU A 154 9.65 -3.40 -5.29
C LEU A 154 10.15 -2.15 -4.56
N GLY A 155 9.24 -1.28 -4.09
CA GLY A 155 9.56 0.01 -3.46
C GLY A 155 9.89 1.11 -4.47
N VAL A 156 10.32 0.72 -5.66
CA VAL A 156 10.56 1.60 -6.79
C VAL A 156 9.57 1.34 -7.92
N LYS A 157 9.46 2.30 -8.81
CA LYS A 157 8.73 2.17 -10.06
C LYS A 157 9.55 2.78 -11.18
N MET A 158 9.64 2.05 -12.29
CA MET A 158 10.22 2.57 -13.50
C MET A 158 9.29 3.63 -14.08
N GLU A 159 9.80 4.86 -14.16
CA GLU A 159 9.11 6.00 -14.78
C GLU A 159 10.03 6.70 -15.77
N ILE A 160 9.45 7.36 -16.76
CA ILE A 160 10.22 8.07 -17.77
C ILE A 160 10.77 9.35 -17.16
N SER A 161 12.08 9.53 -17.24
CA SER A 161 12.75 10.71 -16.71
C SER A 161 12.76 11.82 -17.76
N GLU A 162 12.28 13.02 -17.39
CA GLU A 162 12.38 14.22 -18.22
C GLU A 162 13.83 14.49 -18.66
N MET A 163 14.80 14.24 -17.78
CA MET A 163 16.23 14.47 -18.08
C MET A 163 16.80 13.48 -19.08
N LEU A 164 16.27 12.26 -19.14
CA LEU A 164 16.78 11.22 -20.04
C LEU A 164 16.18 11.33 -21.45
N ILE A 165 15.08 12.06 -21.63
CA ILE A 165 14.42 12.23 -22.93
C ILE A 165 14.80 13.52 -23.65
N VAL A 166 15.57 14.42 -23.02
CA VAL A 166 15.97 15.71 -23.60
C VAL A 166 17.47 15.95 -23.64
N ASP A 167 17.92 16.61 -24.70
CA ASP A 167 19.19 17.32 -24.75
C ASP A 167 18.90 18.84 -24.61
N PRO A 168 19.21 19.46 -23.46
CA PRO A 168 18.81 20.85 -23.20
C PRO A 168 19.53 21.87 -24.08
N THR A 169 20.64 21.48 -24.73
CA THR A 169 21.46 22.37 -25.56
C THR A 169 20.95 22.50 -27.00
N ARG A 170 20.03 21.61 -27.41
CA ARG A 170 19.47 21.55 -28.76
C ARG A 170 18.03 22.04 -28.78
N SER A 171 17.58 22.46 -29.95
CA SER A 171 16.19 22.84 -30.18
C SER A 171 15.29 21.64 -30.46
N LEU A 172 13.97 21.82 -30.44
CA LEU A 172 13.03 20.73 -30.77
C LEU A 172 13.24 20.21 -32.20
N ASN A 173 13.56 21.09 -33.15
CA ASN A 173 13.86 20.72 -34.53
C ASN A 173 15.24 20.06 -34.72
N ASP A 174 16.23 20.41 -33.90
CA ASP A 174 17.60 19.85 -33.97
C ASP A 174 17.79 18.57 -33.13
N GLY A 175 16.68 17.86 -32.84
CA GLY A 175 16.71 16.60 -32.09
C GLY A 175 16.95 16.77 -30.59
N GLY A 176 16.49 17.89 -30.01
CA GLY A 176 16.49 18.10 -28.56
C GLY A 176 15.60 17.11 -27.80
N LEU A 177 14.63 16.47 -28.46
CA LEU A 177 13.91 15.32 -27.93
C LEU A 177 14.58 14.02 -28.40
N LEU A 178 15.30 13.36 -27.50
CA LEU A 178 16.09 12.16 -27.81
C LEU A 178 15.27 11.02 -28.43
N PRO A 179 14.02 10.72 -27.97
CA PRO A 179 13.18 9.70 -28.59
C PRO A 179 12.83 10.00 -30.06
N TYR A 180 12.90 11.26 -30.48
CA TYR A 180 12.56 11.71 -31.83
C TYR A 180 13.77 12.10 -32.68
N LYS A 181 15.00 12.01 -32.14
CA LYS A 181 16.24 12.45 -32.79
C LYS A 181 16.49 11.83 -34.17
N ASN A 182 16.13 10.56 -34.34
CA ASN A 182 16.33 9.81 -35.60
C ASN A 182 15.03 9.64 -36.40
N ASN A 183 13.95 10.34 -36.02
CA ASN A 183 12.70 10.25 -36.77
C ASN A 183 12.82 11.08 -38.04
N ASP A 184 12.46 10.46 -39.17
CA ASP A 184 12.24 11.22 -40.40
C ASP A 184 11.17 12.29 -40.19
N THR A 185 11.25 13.38 -40.96
CA THR A 185 10.24 14.44 -40.98
C THR A 185 8.84 13.91 -41.31
N ASP A 186 8.76 12.77 -41.98
CA ASP A 186 7.51 12.07 -42.31
C ASP A 186 6.92 11.27 -41.12
N ASN A 187 7.59 11.23 -39.96
CA ASN A 187 7.04 10.59 -38.77
C ASN A 187 5.82 11.35 -38.26
N LEU A 188 4.71 10.64 -38.11
CA LEU A 188 3.43 11.18 -37.62
C LEU A 188 3.59 11.88 -36.26
N SER A 189 4.41 11.34 -35.36
CA SER A 189 4.60 11.91 -34.01
C SER A 189 5.32 13.26 -34.05
N SER A 190 6.29 13.43 -34.95
CA SER A 190 7.01 14.69 -35.15
C SER A 190 6.08 15.75 -35.75
N GLN A 191 5.21 15.35 -36.69
CA GLN A 191 4.18 16.25 -37.25
C GLN A 191 3.14 16.67 -36.21
N GLU A 192 2.71 15.77 -35.31
CA GLU A 192 1.81 16.11 -34.20
C GLU A 192 2.42 17.17 -33.28
N LEU A 193 3.70 17.01 -32.92
CA LEU A 193 4.44 17.96 -32.10
C LEU A 193 4.53 19.33 -32.78
N GLU A 194 4.80 19.37 -34.08
CA GLU A 194 4.91 20.62 -34.84
C GLU A 194 3.58 21.41 -34.84
N HIS A 195 2.45 20.72 -35.04
CA HIS A 195 1.12 21.35 -35.00
C HIS A 195 0.78 21.86 -33.59
N MET A 196 1.16 21.11 -32.56
CA MET A 196 1.02 21.55 -31.17
C MET A 196 1.83 22.83 -30.91
N CYS A 197 3.11 22.84 -31.29
CA CYS A 197 3.97 24.00 -31.09
C CYS A 197 3.46 25.25 -31.83
N LYS A 198 2.92 25.09 -33.05
CA LYS A 198 2.30 26.19 -33.81
C LYS A 198 1.08 26.77 -33.11
N GLN A 199 0.20 25.94 -32.54
CA GLN A 199 -1.01 26.43 -31.87
C GLN A 199 -0.70 27.18 -30.58
N TYR A 200 0.30 26.73 -29.82
CA TYR A 200 0.71 27.37 -28.56
C TYR A 200 1.83 28.41 -28.73
N ASN A 201 2.21 28.72 -29.98
CA ASN A 201 3.27 29.68 -30.33
C ASN A 201 4.62 29.37 -29.63
N ILE A 202 4.98 28.08 -29.58
CA ILE A 202 6.24 27.58 -29.04
C ILE A 202 7.28 27.59 -30.18
N ASP A 203 8.38 28.31 -30.00
CA ASP A 203 9.47 28.34 -30.98
C ASP A 203 10.25 27.02 -30.94
N MET A 204 10.25 26.29 -32.06
CA MET A 204 10.92 24.99 -32.17
C MET A 204 12.41 25.10 -32.51
N ASN A 205 12.91 26.30 -32.79
CA ASN A 205 14.29 26.55 -33.21
C ASN A 205 15.19 27.05 -32.07
N VAL A 206 14.61 27.49 -30.95
CA VAL A 206 15.38 27.85 -29.76
C VAL A 206 15.80 26.59 -28.98
N PRO A 207 16.96 26.60 -28.31
CA PRO A 207 17.37 25.53 -27.41
C PRO A 207 16.31 25.24 -26.34
N ILE A 208 16.15 23.98 -25.94
CA ILE A 208 15.16 23.56 -24.93
C ILE A 208 15.35 24.31 -23.60
N VAL A 209 16.58 24.65 -23.22
CA VAL A 209 16.87 25.43 -22.00
C VAL A 209 16.25 26.84 -22.01
N GLU A 210 15.97 27.41 -23.19
CA GLU A 210 15.35 28.72 -23.35
C GLU A 210 13.82 28.66 -23.36
N LEU A 211 13.23 27.46 -23.52
CA LEU A 211 11.79 27.26 -23.47
C LEU A 211 11.25 27.42 -22.05
N THR A 212 10.01 27.90 -21.94
CA THR A 212 9.38 28.04 -20.63
C THR A 212 9.03 26.66 -20.06
N LYS A 213 9.01 26.56 -18.72
CA LYS A 213 8.60 25.32 -18.05
C LYS A 213 7.17 24.91 -18.41
N ASP A 214 6.30 25.87 -18.72
CA ASP A 214 4.92 25.60 -19.11
C ASP A 214 4.82 25.03 -20.53
N ASP A 215 5.70 25.44 -21.44
CA ASP A 215 5.79 24.88 -22.79
C ASP A 215 6.32 23.45 -22.76
N MET A 216 7.38 23.21 -21.96
CA MET A 216 7.93 21.86 -21.77
C MET A 216 6.91 20.90 -21.13
N LYS A 217 6.08 21.38 -20.21
CA LYS A 217 4.97 20.57 -19.67
C LYS A 217 3.99 20.14 -20.75
N LYS A 218 3.63 21.03 -21.70
CA LYS A 218 2.75 20.67 -22.83
C LYS A 218 3.40 19.64 -23.75
N VAL A 219 4.71 19.75 -23.99
CA VAL A 219 5.48 18.77 -24.77
C VAL A 219 5.48 17.39 -24.09
N PHE A 220 5.70 17.33 -22.79
CA PHE A 220 5.81 16.06 -22.06
C PHE A 220 4.48 15.39 -21.73
N TYR A 221 3.52 16.16 -21.22
CA TYR A 221 2.27 15.65 -20.65
C TYR A 221 1.03 15.92 -21.51
N GLY A 222 1.20 16.62 -22.63
CA GLY A 222 0.13 16.87 -23.57
C GLY A 222 -0.64 18.15 -23.28
N THR A 223 -1.74 18.33 -24.01
CA THR A 223 -2.57 19.55 -23.95
C THR A 223 -3.99 19.24 -23.49
N SER A 224 -4.59 20.16 -22.73
CA SER A 224 -6.00 20.06 -22.33
C SER A 224 -6.94 20.31 -23.50
N ASP A 225 -6.57 21.25 -24.39
CA ASP A 225 -7.39 21.66 -25.52
C ASP A 225 -7.09 20.82 -26.76
N PRO A 226 -8.13 20.48 -27.55
CA PRO A 226 -7.94 19.79 -28.80
C PRO A 226 -7.23 20.70 -29.80
N ILE A 227 -6.33 20.11 -30.58
CA ILE A 227 -5.58 20.77 -31.63
C ILE A 227 -5.99 20.19 -32.99
N HIS A 228 -5.98 21.04 -34.02
CA HIS A 228 -6.24 20.59 -35.39
C HIS A 228 -4.93 20.05 -35.99
N ILE A 229 -4.86 18.73 -36.17
CA ILE A 229 -3.66 18.04 -36.61
C ILE A 229 -3.84 17.58 -38.05
N ARG A 230 -2.97 18.05 -38.94
CA ARG A 230 -2.90 17.58 -40.33
C ARG A 230 -1.67 16.70 -40.50
N LEU A 231 -1.89 15.42 -40.69
CA LEU A 231 -0.84 14.41 -40.82
C LEU A 231 -0.70 13.94 -42.25
N LYS A 232 0.53 13.93 -42.75
CA LYS A 232 0.89 13.33 -44.04
C LYS A 232 1.57 11.99 -43.77
N SER A 233 0.93 10.92 -44.20
CA SER A 233 1.50 9.57 -44.16
C SER A 233 2.60 9.41 -45.20
N SER A 234 3.49 8.42 -45.02
CA SER A 234 4.54 8.06 -46.00
C SER A 234 4.00 7.73 -47.40
N SER A 235 2.74 7.29 -47.50
CA SER A 235 2.02 7.05 -48.77
C SER A 235 1.50 8.33 -49.46
N GLY A 236 1.75 9.51 -48.89
CA GLY A 236 1.27 10.79 -49.41
C GLY A 236 -0.18 11.13 -49.07
N ARG A 237 -0.92 10.23 -48.41
CA ARG A 237 -2.28 10.48 -47.92
C ARG A 237 -2.27 11.48 -46.77
N ILE A 238 -3.19 12.44 -46.83
CA ILE A 238 -3.37 13.47 -45.81
C ILE A 238 -4.56 13.07 -44.93
N HIS A 239 -4.35 13.03 -43.63
CA HIS A 239 -5.35 12.77 -42.61
C HIS A 239 -5.48 13.98 -41.71
N GLU A 240 -6.69 14.50 -41.56
CA GLU A 240 -7.00 15.60 -40.64
C GLU A 240 -7.80 15.05 -39.46
N LYS A 241 -7.40 15.42 -38.25
CA LYS A 241 -8.10 15.06 -37.02
C LYS A 241 -8.06 16.20 -36.02
N VAL A 242 -9.11 16.31 -35.22
CA VAL A 242 -9.17 17.19 -34.06
C VAL A 242 -9.01 16.32 -32.82
N ALA A 243 -7.86 16.40 -32.19
CA ALA A 243 -7.51 15.56 -31.04
C ALA A 243 -6.60 16.32 -30.08
N LYS A 244 -6.57 15.88 -28.81
CA LYS A 244 -5.60 16.41 -27.84
C LYS A 244 -4.21 15.84 -28.15
N TYR A 245 -3.18 16.64 -27.96
CA TYR A 245 -1.82 16.13 -28.00
C TYR A 245 -1.59 15.26 -26.75
N GLU A 246 -1.19 14.00 -26.94
CA GLU A 246 -1.03 13.03 -25.85
C GLU A 246 0.13 13.40 -24.91
N GLY A 247 1.20 14.00 -25.45
CA GLY A 247 2.43 14.25 -24.72
C GLY A 247 3.44 13.12 -24.86
N LEU A 248 4.73 13.47 -24.92
CA LEU A 248 5.81 12.51 -25.14
C LEU A 248 5.91 11.45 -24.03
N ILE A 249 5.86 11.87 -22.76
CA ILE A 249 5.98 10.96 -21.60
C ILE A 249 4.79 10.02 -21.52
N VAL A 250 3.58 10.55 -21.73
CA VAL A 250 2.35 9.76 -21.70
C VAL A 250 2.37 8.72 -22.82
N ASN A 251 2.74 9.13 -24.04
CA ASN A 251 2.86 8.24 -25.18
C ASN A 251 3.86 7.10 -24.95
N LEU A 252 5.08 7.43 -24.50
CA LEU A 252 6.11 6.42 -24.24
C LEU A 252 5.71 5.49 -23.08
N THR A 253 5.08 6.02 -22.02
CA THR A 253 4.60 5.22 -20.89
C THR A 253 3.53 4.23 -21.33
N ARG A 254 2.57 4.68 -22.15
CA ARG A 254 1.53 3.81 -22.72
C ARG A 254 2.14 2.77 -23.65
N ARG A 255 3.03 3.18 -24.57
CA ARG A 255 3.73 2.27 -25.48
C ARG A 255 4.52 1.20 -24.73
N TYR A 256 5.19 1.53 -23.63
CA TYR A 256 5.92 0.56 -22.80
C TYR A 256 4.99 -0.53 -22.23
N ARG A 257 3.79 -0.13 -21.77
CA ARG A 257 2.79 -1.05 -21.21
C ARG A 257 2.08 -1.91 -22.26
N GLU A 258 1.76 -1.33 -23.41
CA GLU A 258 0.95 -1.97 -24.45
C GLU A 258 1.77 -2.77 -25.47
N THR A 259 3.07 -2.47 -25.61
CA THR A 259 3.95 -3.11 -26.60
C THR A 259 4.15 -4.59 -26.30
N THR A 260 4.09 -5.42 -27.35
CA THR A 260 4.52 -6.83 -27.31
C THR A 260 5.95 -7.05 -27.81
N SER A 261 6.57 -6.05 -28.45
CA SER A 261 7.94 -6.11 -28.98
C SER A 261 8.99 -5.84 -27.90
N GLU A 262 9.89 -6.81 -27.69
CA GLU A 262 10.96 -6.68 -26.70
C GLU A 262 11.98 -5.59 -27.06
N TRP A 263 12.25 -5.41 -28.35
CA TRP A 263 13.15 -4.34 -28.82
C TRP A 263 12.62 -2.95 -28.47
N ILE A 264 11.31 -2.71 -28.68
CA ILE A 264 10.69 -1.43 -28.34
C ILE A 264 10.70 -1.24 -26.81
N ARG A 265 10.44 -2.29 -26.04
CA ARG A 265 10.47 -2.26 -24.57
C ARG A 265 11.86 -1.82 -24.07
N SER A 266 12.90 -2.52 -24.50
CA SER A 266 14.29 -2.21 -24.13
C SER A 266 14.74 -0.83 -24.63
N TRP A 267 14.26 -0.40 -25.81
CA TRP A 267 14.55 0.96 -26.29
C TRP A 267 13.97 2.04 -25.37
N ILE A 268 12.72 1.88 -24.91
CA ILE A 268 12.07 2.82 -23.99
C ILE A 268 12.75 2.81 -22.61
N GLU A 269 13.23 1.66 -22.13
CA GLU A 269 13.90 1.53 -20.83
C GLU A 269 15.14 2.41 -20.70
N ASN A 270 15.83 2.73 -21.81
CA ASN A 270 16.96 3.67 -21.80
C ASN A 270 16.58 5.08 -21.36
N PHE A 271 15.29 5.42 -21.41
CA PHE A 271 14.74 6.72 -21.00
C PHE A 271 14.05 6.68 -19.63
N MET A 272 14.03 5.51 -18.99
CA MET A 272 13.39 5.30 -17.70
C MET A 272 14.40 5.36 -16.58
N THR A 273 13.92 5.79 -15.41
CA THR A 273 14.68 5.77 -14.17
C THR A 273 13.82 5.19 -13.06
N ASP A 274 14.49 4.61 -12.07
CA ASP A 274 13.82 4.19 -10.84
C ASP A 274 13.38 5.44 -10.08
N SER A 275 12.07 5.55 -9.88
CA SER A 275 11.46 6.54 -9.00
C SER A 275 10.98 5.84 -7.73
N GLU A 276 11.01 6.53 -6.60
CA GLU A 276 10.42 6.00 -5.38
C GLU A 276 8.90 5.83 -5.55
N CYS A 277 8.36 4.71 -5.08
CA CYS A 277 6.93 4.45 -5.14
C CYS A 277 6.15 5.55 -4.40
N PRO A 278 5.17 6.22 -5.04
CA PRO A 278 4.45 7.33 -4.42
C PRO A 278 3.51 6.90 -3.29
N VAL A 279 3.18 5.60 -3.19
CA VAL A 279 2.26 5.06 -2.17
C VAL A 279 3.00 4.60 -0.93
N CYS A 280 4.09 3.86 -1.09
CA CYS A 280 4.86 3.35 0.06
C CYS A 280 6.14 4.14 0.34
N HIS A 281 6.49 5.15 -0.47
CA HIS A 281 7.69 5.97 -0.32
C HIS A 281 8.98 5.12 -0.19
N GLY A 282 9.08 4.08 -1.02
CA GLY A 282 10.20 3.13 -0.98
C GLY A 282 10.11 2.06 0.11
N ALA A 283 9.11 2.07 0.98
CA ALA A 283 9.02 1.13 2.11
C ALA A 283 8.67 -0.31 1.72
N ARG A 284 8.20 -0.54 0.48
CA ARG A 284 7.87 -1.86 -0.10
C ARG A 284 6.70 -2.59 0.57
N LEU A 285 6.20 -2.11 1.70
CA LEU A 285 5.13 -2.72 2.49
C LEU A 285 3.79 -2.00 2.29
N ASN A 286 2.70 -2.70 2.60
CA ASN A 286 1.36 -2.12 2.62
C ASN A 286 1.11 -1.26 3.88
N GLU A 287 0.01 -0.51 3.85
CA GLU A 287 -0.37 0.39 4.95
C GLU A 287 -0.59 -0.35 6.27
N ALA A 288 -1.19 -1.55 6.23
CA ALA A 288 -1.42 -2.37 7.41
C ALA A 288 -0.11 -2.73 8.13
N ALA A 289 0.89 -3.21 7.39
CA ALA A 289 2.21 -3.52 7.94
C ALA A 289 2.93 -2.28 8.49
N LEU A 290 2.84 -1.15 7.78
CA LEU A 290 3.46 0.12 8.20
C LEU A 290 2.76 0.79 9.40
N SER A 291 1.52 0.40 9.69
CA SER A 291 0.77 0.87 10.86
C SER A 291 1.25 0.23 12.17
N VAL A 292 1.90 -0.94 12.10
CA VAL A 292 2.41 -1.66 13.26
C VAL A 292 3.74 -1.06 13.69
N LYS A 293 3.85 -0.72 14.98
CA LYS A 293 4.99 -0.01 15.55
C LYS A 293 5.55 -0.70 16.78
N ILE A 294 6.88 -0.64 16.92
CA ILE A 294 7.63 -1.03 18.11
C ILE A 294 8.38 0.21 18.58
N GLY A 295 8.21 0.62 19.84
CA GLY A 295 8.89 1.80 20.38
C GLY A 295 8.59 3.11 19.61
N GLY A 296 7.46 3.19 18.91
CA GLY A 296 7.08 4.35 18.08
C GLY A 296 7.54 4.29 16.62
N PHE A 297 8.36 3.32 16.24
CA PHE A 297 8.86 3.14 14.87
C PHE A 297 8.18 1.97 14.18
N ASN A 298 7.87 2.12 12.89
CA ASN A 298 7.45 0.99 12.06
C ASN A 298 8.67 0.24 11.49
N MET A 299 8.41 -0.88 10.79
CA MET A 299 9.48 -1.73 10.26
C MET A 299 10.38 -1.01 9.26
N ASP A 300 9.81 -0.26 8.31
CA ASP A 300 10.60 0.48 7.31
C ASP A 300 11.52 1.51 7.97
N GLN A 301 10.97 2.31 8.89
CA GLN A 301 11.72 3.31 9.64
C GLN A 301 12.90 2.70 10.39
N LEU A 302 12.71 1.54 11.05
CA LEU A 302 13.81 0.82 11.70
C LEU A 302 14.84 0.30 10.70
N THR A 303 14.42 -0.22 9.54
CA THR A 303 15.37 -0.71 8.53
C THR A 303 16.16 0.39 7.82
N ARG A 304 15.70 1.64 7.88
CA ARG A 304 16.40 2.81 7.32
C ARG A 304 17.37 3.47 8.28
N LEU A 305 17.33 3.11 9.56
CA LEU A 305 18.39 3.49 10.49
C LEU A 305 19.70 2.82 10.08
N SER A 306 20.83 3.43 10.45
CA SER A 306 22.12 2.76 10.39
C SER A 306 22.10 1.52 11.30
N ILE A 307 22.97 0.55 11.03
CA ILE A 307 23.12 -0.63 11.89
C ILE A 307 23.48 -0.20 13.32
N ASP A 308 24.34 0.80 13.49
CA ASP A 308 24.72 1.36 14.80
C ASP A 308 23.51 1.93 15.56
N ASP A 309 22.70 2.74 14.87
CA ASP A 309 21.49 3.32 15.46
C ASP A 309 20.43 2.26 15.75
N THR A 310 20.31 1.24 14.89
CA THR A 310 19.37 0.13 15.06
C THR A 310 19.72 -0.69 16.31
N ILE A 311 21.01 -1.00 16.53
CA ILE A 311 21.47 -1.68 17.75
C ILE A 311 21.12 -0.84 18.98
N THR A 312 21.43 0.45 18.94
CA THR A 312 21.15 1.39 20.04
C THR A 312 19.66 1.45 20.35
N PHE A 313 18.81 1.50 19.32
CA PHE A 313 17.35 1.45 19.48
C PHE A 313 16.89 0.15 20.15
N LEU A 314 17.33 -1.00 19.63
CA LEU A 314 16.89 -2.33 20.12
C LEU A 314 17.35 -2.62 21.55
N GLN A 315 18.48 -2.06 21.99
CA GLN A 315 18.94 -2.18 23.37
C GLN A 315 18.12 -1.32 24.35
N ASN A 316 17.58 -0.19 23.89
CA ASN A 316 16.89 0.79 24.74
C ASN A 316 15.36 0.74 24.62
N VAL A 317 14.80 -0.10 23.75
CA VAL A 317 13.36 -0.20 23.53
C VAL A 317 12.66 -0.65 24.81
N LYS A 318 11.66 0.12 25.24
CA LYS A 318 10.84 -0.21 26.42
C LYS A 318 9.72 -1.14 26.01
N LEU A 319 9.79 -2.38 26.51
CA LEU A 319 8.74 -3.38 26.34
C LEU A 319 8.12 -3.69 27.70
N ASN A 320 6.84 -4.08 27.70
CA ASN A 320 6.22 -4.61 28.92
C ASN A 320 6.77 -6.01 29.25
N ARG A 321 6.47 -6.53 30.44
CA ARG A 321 7.01 -7.80 30.93
C ARG A 321 6.72 -8.99 29.99
N GLU A 322 5.50 -9.06 29.45
CA GLU A 322 5.07 -10.13 28.54
C GLU A 322 5.78 -10.03 27.18
N GLN A 323 5.79 -8.84 26.57
CA GLN A 323 6.48 -8.55 25.33
C GLN A 323 7.96 -8.86 25.44
N GLN A 324 8.60 -8.46 26.54
CA GLN A 324 10.01 -8.72 26.78
C GLN A 324 10.30 -10.23 26.88
N GLN A 325 9.41 -10.98 27.54
CA GLN A 325 9.55 -12.44 27.63
C GLN A 325 9.40 -13.12 26.28
N ILE A 326 8.42 -12.71 25.46
CA ILE A 326 8.17 -13.26 24.12
C ILE A 326 9.30 -12.89 23.15
N ALA A 327 9.73 -11.62 23.15
CA ALA A 327 10.68 -11.09 22.19
C ALA A 327 12.16 -11.36 22.54
N LYS A 328 12.46 -11.84 23.75
CA LYS A 328 13.84 -11.99 24.27
C LYS A 328 14.79 -12.68 23.30
N LEU A 329 14.42 -13.86 22.81
CA LEU A 329 15.28 -14.65 21.91
C LEU A 329 15.45 -13.96 20.55
N ALA A 330 14.37 -13.38 20.02
CA ALA A 330 14.41 -12.65 18.76
C ALA A 330 15.29 -11.39 18.86
N LEU A 331 15.16 -10.59 19.91
CA LEU A 331 15.99 -9.41 20.14
C LEU A 331 17.46 -9.78 20.30
N GLN A 332 17.77 -10.84 21.06
CA GLN A 332 19.14 -11.33 21.21
C GLN A 332 19.75 -11.74 19.87
N GLU A 333 19.02 -12.49 19.04
CA GLU A 333 19.49 -12.92 17.72
C GLU A 333 19.67 -11.73 16.76
N ILE A 334 18.73 -10.78 16.73
CA ILE A 334 18.83 -9.60 15.87
C ILE A 334 20.04 -8.75 16.28
N ILE A 335 20.18 -8.43 17.57
CA ILE A 335 21.31 -7.64 18.07
C ILE A 335 22.63 -8.35 17.75
N SER A 336 22.73 -9.66 17.98
CA SER A 336 23.95 -10.42 17.66
C SER A 336 24.33 -10.31 16.18
N ARG A 337 23.37 -10.42 15.26
CA ARG A 337 23.65 -10.30 13.82
C ARG A 337 24.08 -8.90 13.42
N LEU A 338 23.45 -7.88 13.98
CA LEU A 338 23.80 -6.49 13.73
C LEU A 338 25.20 -6.17 14.29
N THR A 339 25.54 -6.68 15.47
CA THR A 339 26.88 -6.55 16.05
C THR A 339 27.94 -7.19 15.16
N PHE A 340 27.70 -8.36 14.57
CA PHE A 340 28.66 -8.93 13.62
C PHE A 340 28.89 -8.04 12.38
N LEU A 341 27.86 -7.36 11.90
CA LEU A 341 28.01 -6.38 10.80
C LEU A 341 28.80 -5.15 11.26
N GLN A 342 28.57 -4.68 12.49
CA GLN A 342 29.33 -3.61 13.11
C GLN A 342 30.82 -3.98 13.28
N ASP A 343 31.11 -5.20 13.75
CA ASP A 343 32.47 -5.71 13.98
C ASP A 343 33.31 -5.77 12.69
N VAL A 344 32.67 -6.01 11.54
CA VAL A 344 33.31 -5.97 10.21
C VAL A 344 33.28 -4.57 9.58
N GLY A 345 32.98 -3.52 10.34
CA GLY A 345 33.04 -2.13 9.91
C GLY A 345 31.89 -1.68 9.00
N LEU A 346 30.74 -2.35 9.06
CA LEU A 346 29.55 -2.01 8.25
C LEU A 346 28.46 -1.27 9.04
N GLY A 347 28.79 -0.72 10.23
CA GLY A 347 27.84 -0.03 11.12
C GLY A 347 27.07 1.14 10.47
N TYR A 348 27.69 1.82 9.50
CA TYR A 348 27.10 2.95 8.77
C TYR A 348 26.02 2.55 7.75
N LEU A 349 25.91 1.26 7.39
CA LEU A 349 24.92 0.78 6.43
C LEU A 349 23.53 0.71 7.04
N THR A 350 22.52 0.83 6.19
CA THR A 350 21.11 0.61 6.56
C THR A 350 20.66 -0.77 6.10
N LEU A 351 19.75 -1.41 6.84
CA LEU A 351 19.15 -2.70 6.43
C LEU A 351 18.28 -2.59 5.16
N ALA A 352 17.79 -1.40 4.84
CA ALA A 352 16.99 -1.13 3.64
C ALA A 352 17.82 -1.01 2.34
N ARG A 353 19.17 -0.96 2.42
CA ARG A 353 20.03 -0.71 1.24
C ARG A 353 19.94 -1.85 0.23
N THR A 354 19.75 -1.51 -1.03
CA THR A 354 19.67 -2.49 -2.13
C THR A 354 20.99 -3.24 -2.30
N ALA A 355 20.94 -4.57 -2.30
CA ALA A 355 22.12 -5.43 -2.38
C ALA A 355 23.01 -5.16 -3.61
N GLY A 356 22.40 -4.83 -4.76
CA GLY A 356 23.14 -4.50 -6.00
C GLY A 356 23.93 -3.18 -5.95
N THR A 357 23.71 -2.35 -4.93
CA THR A 357 24.45 -1.07 -4.74
C THR A 357 25.66 -1.20 -3.83
N LEU A 358 25.90 -2.39 -3.27
CA LEU A 358 27.04 -2.66 -2.41
C LEU A 358 28.30 -2.83 -3.27
N SER A 359 29.41 -2.27 -2.80
CA SER A 359 30.74 -2.55 -3.30
C SER A 359 31.12 -4.02 -3.07
N GLY A 360 32.09 -4.52 -3.84
CA GLY A 360 32.61 -5.87 -3.67
C GLY A 360 33.09 -6.15 -2.23
N GLY A 361 33.83 -5.21 -1.63
CA GLY A 361 34.30 -5.31 -0.25
C GLY A 361 33.16 -5.33 0.78
N GLU A 362 32.15 -4.47 0.63
CA GLU A 362 30.97 -4.49 1.50
C GLU A 362 30.23 -5.84 1.40
N ALA A 363 29.96 -6.32 0.19
CA ALA A 363 29.27 -7.60 -0.01
C ALA A 363 30.06 -8.78 0.60
N GLN A 364 31.39 -8.77 0.45
CA GLN A 364 32.26 -9.78 1.05
C GLN A 364 32.23 -9.73 2.58
N ARG A 365 32.28 -8.54 3.19
CA ARG A 365 32.21 -8.37 4.64
C ARG A 365 30.85 -8.77 5.21
N ILE A 366 29.74 -8.50 4.51
CA ILE A 366 28.41 -9.03 4.89
C ILE A 366 28.42 -10.57 4.90
N ARG A 367 29.02 -11.19 3.87
CA ARG A 367 29.15 -12.64 3.81
C ARG A 367 29.99 -13.18 4.96
N LEU A 368 31.11 -12.52 5.29
CA LEU A 368 31.96 -12.88 6.42
C LEU A 368 31.19 -12.80 7.75
N ALA A 369 30.49 -11.70 8.01
CA ALA A 369 29.66 -11.54 9.21
C ALA A 369 28.59 -12.64 9.33
N THR A 370 27.97 -13.00 8.19
CA THR A 370 26.99 -14.10 8.14
C THR A 370 27.61 -15.46 8.49
N GLN A 371 28.82 -15.73 8.01
CA GLN A 371 29.53 -16.97 8.30
C GLN A 371 30.00 -17.04 9.76
N ILE A 372 30.49 -15.94 10.34
CA ILE A 372 30.86 -15.87 11.76
C ILE A 372 29.62 -16.11 12.64
N GLY A 373 28.48 -15.53 12.27
CA GLY A 373 27.21 -15.74 12.97
C GLY A 373 26.65 -17.16 12.88
N SER A 374 27.09 -17.98 11.92
CA SER A 374 26.59 -19.35 11.73
C SER A 374 27.04 -20.35 12.80
N LYS A 375 28.00 -19.97 13.67
CA LYS A 375 28.55 -20.78 14.78
C LYS A 375 29.00 -22.19 14.35
N LEU A 376 29.37 -22.37 13.08
CA LEU A 376 29.86 -23.64 12.58
C LEU A 376 31.26 -23.95 13.14
N THR A 377 31.46 -25.19 13.58
CA THR A 377 32.76 -25.68 14.09
C THR A 377 33.41 -26.60 13.05
N GLY A 378 34.74 -26.54 12.91
CA GLY A 378 35.49 -27.42 12.00
C GLY A 378 35.45 -27.00 10.52
N VAL A 379 35.14 -25.74 10.23
CA VAL A 379 35.09 -25.19 8.87
C VAL A 379 36.40 -24.47 8.55
N LEU A 380 36.97 -24.73 7.37
CA LEU A 380 38.07 -23.96 6.81
C LEU A 380 37.50 -22.88 5.89
N TYR A 381 37.51 -21.63 6.34
CA TYR A 381 37.16 -20.49 5.50
C TYR A 381 38.37 -20.06 4.67
N VAL A 382 38.23 -20.05 3.35
CA VAL A 382 39.21 -19.46 2.42
C VAL A 382 38.66 -18.11 1.96
N LEU A 383 39.35 -17.04 2.30
CA LEU A 383 38.98 -15.65 2.01
C LEU A 383 39.88 -15.12 0.91
N ASP A 384 39.28 -14.50 -0.11
CA ASP A 384 40.01 -13.87 -1.21
C ASP A 384 40.14 -12.37 -0.95
N GLU A 385 41.35 -11.89 -0.65
CA GLU A 385 41.68 -10.46 -0.38
C GLU A 385 40.68 -9.67 0.51
N PRO A 386 40.47 -10.05 1.79
CA PRO A 386 39.47 -9.42 2.67
C PRO A 386 39.75 -7.94 3.02
N SER A 387 40.90 -7.39 2.59
CA SER A 387 41.31 -6.01 2.84
C SER A 387 40.89 -5.00 1.76
N ILE A 388 40.30 -5.45 0.64
CA ILE A 388 39.84 -4.54 -0.42
C ILE A 388 38.72 -3.63 0.09
N GLY A 389 38.90 -2.31 -0.03
CA GLY A 389 37.88 -1.31 0.29
C GLY A 389 37.53 -1.24 1.79
N LEU A 390 38.53 -1.43 2.64
CA LEU A 390 38.48 -1.29 4.10
C LEU A 390 38.98 0.11 4.52
#